data_AF-A0A917J7U5-F1
#
_entry.id   AF-A0A917J7U5-F1
#
_cell.length_a   1.000
_cell.length_b   1.000
_cell.length_c   1.000
_cell.angle_alpha   90.00
_cell.angle_beta   90.00
_cell.angle_gamma   90.00
#
_symmetry.space_group_name_H-M   'P 1'
#
loop_
_entity.id
_entity.type
_entity.pdbx_description
1 polymer ?
#
loop_
_entity_poly.entity_id
_entity_poly.type
_entity_poly.pdbx_seq_one_letter_code
_entity_poly.pdbx_strand_id
1 'polypeptide(L)'
;MTTIQNVSPLGAEKLFGILKTEFGTYIDAKLGTNLAIEYAHVYDVINVSFPEIIEGKVFTLIVNDVSIELSNNGDNAEYNTDLLEQHLIEFLNQHCN
;
A
#
# COMPACT_ATOMS: atom_id res chain seq x y z
N MET A 1 -11.80 -5.49 -3.07
CA MET A 1 -10.98 -4.75 -4.06
C MET A 1 -11.42 -3.31 -4.04
N THR A 2 -10.48 -2.42 -3.81
CA THR A 2 -10.71 -0.97 -3.72
C THR A 2 -10.04 -0.30 -4.91
N THR A 3 -10.76 0.55 -5.64
CA THR A 3 -10.23 1.25 -6.83
C THR A 3 -9.98 2.72 -6.51
N ILE A 4 -8.78 3.20 -6.80
CA ILE A 4 -8.34 4.59 -6.59
C ILE A 4 -8.06 5.20 -7.96
N GLN A 5 -8.49 6.45 -8.18
CA GLN A 5 -8.23 7.16 -9.44
C GLN A 5 -6.78 7.63 -9.49
N ASN A 6 -6.12 7.44 -10.64
CA ASN A 6 -4.75 7.88 -10.88
C ASN A 6 -4.78 9.18 -11.70
N VAL A 7 -5.32 10.27 -11.13
CA VAL A 7 -5.55 11.51 -11.89
C VAL A 7 -4.27 12.26 -12.22
N SER A 8 -3.19 11.99 -11.48
CA SER A 8 -1.81 12.29 -11.86
C SER A 8 -1.16 10.97 -12.27
N PRO A 9 -0.85 10.71 -13.56
CA PRO A 9 -0.45 9.40 -14.07
C PRO A 9 0.90 8.96 -13.46
N LEU A 10 0.81 8.43 -12.26
CA LEU A 10 1.90 7.89 -11.47
C LEU A 10 2.10 6.46 -11.93
N GLY A 11 3.18 6.22 -12.68
CA GLY A 11 3.58 4.87 -13.04
C GLY A 11 4.00 4.06 -11.81
N ALA A 12 3.92 2.73 -11.93
CA ALA A 12 4.20 1.80 -10.83
C ALA A 12 5.57 2.01 -10.18
N GLU A 13 6.61 2.30 -10.97
CA GLU A 13 7.97 2.57 -10.47
C GLU A 13 8.02 3.79 -9.54
N LYS A 14 7.34 4.88 -9.93
CA LYS A 14 7.33 6.11 -9.14
C LYS A 14 6.50 5.93 -7.86
N LEU A 15 5.35 5.24 -7.96
CA LEU A 15 4.55 4.90 -6.79
C LEU A 15 5.32 4.00 -5.82
N PHE A 16 6.04 3.01 -6.34
CA PHE A 16 6.90 2.14 -5.54
C PHE A 16 8.00 2.92 -4.80
N GLY A 17 8.61 3.90 -5.48
CA GLY A 17 9.55 4.83 -4.85
C GLY A 17 8.93 5.57 -3.66
N ILE A 18 7.77 6.20 -3.88
CA ILE A 18 7.03 6.95 -2.84
C ILE A 18 6.67 6.05 -1.66
N LEU A 19 6.15 4.84 -1.91
CA LEU A 19 5.81 3.88 -0.87
C LEU A 19 7.04 3.55 0.00
N LYS A 20 8.19 3.24 -0.62
CA LYS A 20 9.41 2.91 0.11
C LYS A 20 9.96 4.05 0.96
N THR A 21 9.79 5.29 0.54
CA THR A 21 10.38 6.45 1.22
C THR A 21 9.45 7.08 2.24
N GLU A 22 8.14 7.08 1.99
CA GLU A 22 7.19 7.92 2.72
C GLU A 22 6.15 7.11 3.51
N PHE A 23 5.75 5.92 3.03
CA PHE A 23 4.63 5.20 3.65
C PHE A 23 4.97 4.66 5.05
N GLY A 24 6.20 4.20 5.29
CA GLY A 24 6.66 3.79 6.62
C GLY A 24 6.55 4.93 7.63
N THR A 25 7.12 6.09 7.28
CA THR A 25 7.02 7.31 8.11
C THR A 25 5.57 7.75 8.35
N TYR A 26 4.71 7.64 7.33
CA TYR A 26 3.28 7.94 7.45
C TYR A 26 2.59 7.01 8.45
N ILE A 27 2.82 5.70 8.36
CA ILE A 27 2.24 4.71 9.27
C ILE A 27 2.72 4.94 10.71
N ASP A 28 4.01 5.17 10.90
CA ASP A 28 4.60 5.42 12.22
C ASP A 28 4.01 6.68 12.86
N ALA A 29 3.78 7.74 12.08
CA ALA A 29 3.15 8.97 12.55
C ALA A 29 1.66 8.80 12.91
N LYS A 30 0.95 7.89 12.23
CA LYS A 30 -0.49 7.66 12.45
C LYS A 30 -0.78 6.65 13.55
N LEU A 31 0.01 5.59 13.64
CA LEU A 31 -0.22 4.47 14.55
C LEU A 31 0.73 4.49 15.77
N GLY A 32 1.77 5.34 15.77
CA GLY A 32 2.76 5.38 16.84
C GLY A 32 3.60 4.11 16.94
N THR A 33 3.65 3.35 15.85
CA THR A 33 4.39 2.10 15.71
C THR A 33 5.71 2.34 14.97
N ASN A 34 6.55 1.32 14.87
CA ASN A 34 7.71 1.29 13.97
C ASN A 34 7.65 -0.03 13.18
N LEU A 35 6.61 -0.16 12.36
CA LEU A 35 6.31 -1.40 11.67
C LEU A 35 7.28 -1.58 10.50
N ALA A 36 7.92 -2.74 10.44
CA ALA A 36 8.65 -3.16 9.27
C ALA A 36 7.66 -3.35 8.11
N ILE A 37 7.88 -2.61 7.01
CA ILE A 37 7.10 -2.74 5.78
C ILE A 37 8.04 -3.17 4.65
N GLU A 38 7.70 -4.27 4.00
CA GLU A 38 8.43 -4.79 2.86
C GLU A 38 7.64 -4.56 1.57
N TYR A 39 8.37 -4.20 0.51
CA TYR A 39 7.79 -3.90 -0.79
C TYR A 39 8.45 -4.74 -1.88
N ALA A 40 7.64 -5.33 -2.74
CA ALA A 40 8.09 -6.02 -3.95
C ALA A 40 7.37 -5.45 -5.16
N HIS A 41 8.11 -5.11 -6.22
CA HIS A 41 7.56 -4.50 -7.43
C HIS A 41 7.94 -5.32 -8.66
N VAL A 42 6.93 -5.65 -9.48
CA VAL A 42 7.08 -6.40 -10.73
C VAL A 42 6.10 -5.82 -11.75
N TYR A 43 6.62 -5.18 -12.81
CA TYR A 43 5.84 -4.48 -13.83
C TYR A 43 4.88 -3.44 -13.23
N ASP A 44 3.58 -3.72 -13.28
CA ASP A 44 2.53 -2.83 -12.81
C ASP A 44 2.02 -3.24 -11.42
N VAL A 45 2.60 -4.28 -10.84
CA VAL A 45 2.17 -4.87 -9.58
C VAL A 45 3.14 -4.51 -8.46
N ILE A 46 2.61 -3.93 -7.38
CA ILE A 46 3.34 -3.65 -6.15
C ILE A 46 2.71 -4.46 -5.02
N ASN A 47 3.48 -5.33 -4.39
CA ASN A 47 3.08 -6.04 -3.18
C ASN A 47 3.64 -5.32 -1.94
N VAL A 48 2.80 -5.18 -0.93
CA VAL A 48 3.14 -4.61 0.37
C VAL A 48 2.92 -5.68 1.44
N SER A 49 3.94 -5.91 2.26
CA SER A 49 3.93 -6.94 3.30
C SER A 49 4.32 -6.32 4.63
N PHE A 50 3.73 -6.84 5.70
CA PHE A 50 4.00 -6.42 7.08
C PHE A 50 4.44 -7.64 7.86
N PRO A 51 5.73 -8.04 7.78
CA PRO A 51 6.24 -9.29 8.35
C PRO A 51 6.03 -9.40 9.87
N GLU A 52 5.90 -8.29 10.59
CA GLU A 52 5.60 -8.27 12.02
C GLU A 52 4.12 -8.54 12.35
N ILE A 53 3.25 -8.47 11.34
CA ILE A 53 1.80 -8.60 11.47
C ILE A 53 1.35 -9.96 10.94
N ILE A 54 1.67 -10.29 9.69
CA ILE A 54 1.28 -11.54 9.01
C ILE A 54 2.42 -11.98 8.10
N GLU A 55 2.65 -13.30 8.01
CA GLU A 55 3.55 -13.88 7.04
C GLU A 55 2.95 -13.83 5.62
N GLY A 56 3.64 -13.16 4.69
CA GLY A 56 3.23 -13.05 3.29
C GLY A 56 2.74 -11.65 2.88
N LYS A 57 2.27 -11.54 1.64
CA LYS A 57 1.79 -10.27 1.08
C LYS A 57 0.44 -9.90 1.70
N VAL A 58 0.34 -8.69 2.26
CA VAL A 58 -0.90 -8.20 2.85
C VAL A 58 -1.69 -7.44 1.79
N PHE A 59 -1.04 -6.53 1.06
CA PHE A 59 -1.68 -5.78 -0.01
C PHE A 59 -1.03 -6.02 -1.36
N THR A 60 -1.84 -6.04 -2.41
CA THR A 60 -1.39 -6.00 -3.80
C THR A 60 -2.03 -4.80 -4.47
N LEU A 61 -1.20 -3.94 -5.04
CA LEU A 61 -1.56 -2.79 -5.84
C LEU A 61 -1.28 -3.12 -7.31
N ILE A 62 -2.26 -2.88 -8.19
CA ILE A 62 -2.09 -2.96 -9.64
C ILE A 62 -2.25 -1.54 -10.16
N VAL A 63 -1.17 -0.99 -10.72
CA VAL A 63 -1.10 0.39 -11.19
C VAL A 63 -1.34 0.43 -12.69
N ASN A 64 -2.42 1.07 -13.09
CA ASN A 64 -2.75 1.38 -14.47
C ASN A 64 -2.59 2.89 -14.73
N ASP A 65 -2.64 3.28 -16.00
CA ASP A 65 -2.52 4.70 -16.41
C ASP A 65 -3.58 5.61 -15.77
N VAL A 66 -4.76 5.06 -15.45
CA VAL A 66 -5.93 5.82 -14.98
C VAL A 66 -6.42 5.41 -13.59
N SER A 67 -5.95 4.29 -13.06
CA SER A 67 -6.42 3.76 -11.78
C SER A 67 -5.37 2.92 -11.07
N ILE A 68 -5.50 2.81 -9.76
CA ILE A 68 -4.77 1.86 -8.92
C ILE A 68 -5.79 0.93 -8.28
N GLU A 69 -5.64 -0.37 -8.51
CA GLU A 69 -6.49 -1.41 -7.90
C GLU A 69 -5.79 -1.99 -6.69
N LEU A 70 -6.41 -1.87 -5.52
CA LEU A 70 -5.93 -2.41 -4.26
C LEU A 70 -6.68 -3.69 -3.90
N SER A 71 -5.93 -4.76 -3.67
CA SER A 71 -6.41 -6.03 -3.14
C SER A 71 -5.81 -6.29 -1.76
N ASN A 72 -6.67 -6.60 -0.80
CA ASN A 72 -6.29 -7.11 0.51
C ASN A 72 -6.23 -8.64 0.45
N ASN A 73 -5.05 -9.20 0.69
CA ASN A 73 -4.77 -10.63 0.71
C ASN A 73 -4.53 -11.14 2.13
N GLY A 74 -4.67 -10.30 3.16
CA GLY A 74 -4.58 -10.73 4.55
C GLY A 74 -5.80 -11.58 4.92
N ASP A 75 -5.62 -12.90 4.99
CA ASP A 75 -6.66 -13.83 5.42
C ASP A 75 -6.99 -13.60 6.90
N ASN A 76 -8.15 -13.00 7.21
CA ASN A 76 -8.84 -13.03 8.50
C ASN A 76 -7.94 -12.98 9.76
N ALA A 77 -6.85 -12.20 9.71
CA ALA A 77 -5.85 -12.23 10.75
C ALA A 77 -6.37 -11.52 12.02
N GLU A 78 -5.87 -11.95 13.17
CA GLU A 78 -6.11 -11.27 14.47
C GLU A 78 -5.72 -9.79 14.48
N TYR A 79 -4.93 -9.36 13.49
CA TYR A 79 -4.53 -7.98 13.29
C TYR A 79 -5.49 -7.22 12.38
N ASN A 80 -5.72 -5.96 12.72
CA ASN A 80 -6.69 -5.09 12.08
C ASN A 80 -6.21 -4.63 10.68
N THR A 81 -6.09 -5.56 9.74
CA THR A 81 -5.67 -5.32 8.35
C THR A 81 -6.57 -4.30 7.66
N ASP A 82 -7.82 -4.19 8.08
CA ASP A 82 -8.76 -3.16 7.63
C ASP A 82 -8.26 -1.73 7.94
N LEU A 83 -7.65 -1.51 9.11
CA LEU A 83 -7.10 -0.22 9.48
C LEU A 83 -5.87 0.14 8.63
N LEU A 84 -5.01 -0.85 8.34
CA LEU A 84 -3.87 -0.68 7.45
C LEU A 84 -4.33 -0.40 6.01
N GLU A 85 -5.40 -1.07 5.56
CA GLU A 85 -6.00 -0.83 4.24
C GLU A 85 -6.50 0.60 4.14
N GLN A 86 -7.21 1.10 5.16
CA GLN A 86 -7.68 2.49 5.22
C GLN A 86 -6.52 3.48 5.12
N HIS A 87 -5.47 3.28 5.90
CA HIS A 87 -4.29 4.14 5.87
C HIS A 87 -3.56 4.11 4.53
N LEU A 88 -3.47 2.94 3.88
CA LEU A 88 -2.91 2.83 2.54
C LEU A 88 -3.78 3.57 1.51
N ILE A 89 -5.10 3.44 1.57
CA ILE A 89 -6.03 4.17 0.69
C ILE A 89 -5.89 5.68 0.89
N GLU A 90 -5.85 6.17 2.13
CA GLU A 90 -5.65 7.58 2.43
C GLU A 90 -4.32 8.10 1.87
N PHE A 91 -3.23 7.36 2.10
CA PHE A 91 -1.91 7.71 1.60
C PHE A 91 -1.88 7.79 0.07
N LEU A 92 -2.47 6.81 -0.61
CA LEU A 92 -2.55 6.79 -2.07
C LEU A 92 -3.39 7.95 -2.60
N ASN A 93 -4.52 8.27 -1.97
CA ASN A 93 -5.34 9.41 -2.35
C ASN A 93 -4.61 10.75 -2.19
N GLN A 94 -3.64 10.88 -1.27
CA GLN A 94 -2.85 12.11 -1.10
C GLN A 94 -1.79 12.30 -2.19
N HIS A 95 -1.36 11.22 -2.86
CA HIS A 95 -0.29 11.25 -3.87
C HIS A 95 -0.82 11.09 -5.29
N CYS A 96 -1.97 10.45 -5.47
CA CYS A 96 -2.57 10.15 -6.77
C CYS A 96 -3.74 11.06 -7.16
N ASN A 97 -4.29 11.86 -6.22
CA ASN A 97 -5.25 12.96 -6.53
C ASN A 97 -4.58 14.28 -6.88
#